data_AF-A0A7C3P3W1-F1
#
_entry.id   AF-A0A7C3P3W1-F1
#
_cell.length_a   1.000
_cell.length_b   1.000
_cell.length_c   1.000
_cell.angle_alpha   90.00
_cell.angle_beta   90.00
_cell.angle_gamma   90.00
#
_symmetry.space_group_name_H-M   'P 1'
#
loop_
_entity.id
_entity.type
_entity.pdbx_description
1 polymer ?
#
loop_
_entity_poly.entity_id
_entity_poly.type
_entity_poly.pdbx_seq_one_letter_code
_entity_poly.pdbx_strand_id
1 'polypeptide(L)' 'MKNKELADLFNKMADILEFKNENPFKISAYRKASRVLGDLTQDIQEIAESGELKKVPGIG' A
#
# COMPACT_ATOMS: atom_id res chain seq x y z
N MET A 1 -2.34 13.25 7.69
CA MET A 1 -1.43 12.18 7.26
C MET A 1 -2.07 11.43 6.11
N LYS A 2 -1.37 11.33 4.97
CA LYS A 2 -1.87 10.66 3.76
C LYS A 2 -1.84 9.13 3.84
N ASN A 3 -1.15 8.59 4.84
CA ASN A 3 -0.97 7.16 5.09
C ASN A 3 -2.28 6.37 5.04
N LYS A 4 -3.27 6.79 5.83
CA LYS A 4 -4.57 6.12 5.92
C LYS A 4 -5.35 6.18 4.61
N GLU A 5 -5.33 7.32 3.94
CA GLU A 5 -5.99 7.50 2.65
C GLU A 5 -5.41 6.56 1.59
N LEU A 6 -4.08 6.47 1.50
CA LEU A 6 -3.42 5.53 0.60
C LEU A 6 -3.70 4.08 1.02
N ALA A 7 -3.67 3.77 2.32
CA ALA A 7 -4.00 2.44 2.81
C ALA A 7 -5.41 1.99 2.35
N ASP A 8 -6.41 2.86 2.50
CA ASP A 8 -7.78 2.60 2.06
C ASP A 8 -7.87 2.42 0.53
N LEU A 9 -7.12 3.23 -0.23
CA LEU A 9 -7.05 3.12 -1.68
C LEU A 9 -6.43 1.78 -2.13
N PHE A 10 -5.30 1.37 -1.54
CA PHE A 10 -4.67 0.09 -1.82
C PHE A 10 -5.59 -1.09 -1.44
N ASN A 11 -6.36 -0.96 -0.37
CA ASN A 11 -7.32 -1.98 0.04
C ASN A 11 -8.45 -2.12 -1.01
N LYS A 12 -9.02 -1.00 -1.47
CA LYS A 12 -10.04 -0.99 -2.53
C LYS A 12 -9.51 -1.55 -3.84
N MET A 13 -8.26 -1.26 -4.20
CA MET A 13 -7.64 -1.85 -5.39
C MET A 13 -7.53 -3.37 -5.27
N ALA A 14 -7.19 -3.89 -4.09
CA ALA A 14 -7.18 -5.33 -3.86
C ALA A 14 -8.59 -5.95 -3.98
N ASP A 15 -9.63 -5.30 -3.44
CA ASP A 15 -11.03 -5.74 -3.59
C ASP A 15 -11.42 -5.84 -5.07
N ILE A 16 -11.06 -4.83 -5.87
CA ILE A 16 -11.37 -4.81 -7.31
C ILE A 16 -10.62 -5.92 -8.06
N LEU A 17 -9.34 -6.13 -7.76
CA LEU A 17 -8.55 -7.19 -8.39
C LEU A 17 -9.07 -8.58 -8.02
N GLU A 18 -9.47 -8.78 -6.77
CA GLU A 18 -10.09 -10.01 -6.29
C GLU A 18 -11.44 -10.26 -6.96
N PHE A 19 -12.29 -9.23 -7.05
CA PHE A 19 -13.56 -9.31 -7.77
C PHE A 19 -13.39 -9.67 -9.25
N LYS A 20 -12.33 -9.15 -9.88
CA LYS A 20 -11.97 -9.48 -11.27
C LYS A 20 -11.28 -10.84 -11.44
N ASN A 21 -11.07 -11.58 -10.35
CA ASN A 21 -10.35 -12.85 -10.32
C ASN A 21 -8.94 -12.74 -10.98
N GLU A 22 -8.27 -11.61 -10.73
CA GLU A 22 -6.93 -11.32 -11.22
C GLU A 22 -5.87 -12.15 -10.48
N ASN A 23 -4.60 -11.94 -10.84
CA ASN A 23 -3.49 -12.69 -10.25
C ASN A 23 -3.46 -12.59 -8.69
N PRO A 24 -3.53 -13.73 -7.96
CA PRO A 24 -3.51 -13.76 -6.49
C PRO A 24 -2.29 -13.09 -5.86
N PHE A 25 -1.14 -13.13 -6.54
CA PHE A 25 0.07 -12.45 -6.10
C PHE A 25 -0.10 -10.93 -6.11
N LYS A 26 -0.72 -10.38 -7.16
CA LYS A 26 -1.02 -8.94 -7.23
C LYS A 26 -1.99 -8.56 -6.11
N ILE A 27 -3.09 -9.29 -5.95
CA ILE A 27 -4.07 -9.02 -4.88
C ILE A 27 -3.39 -8.97 -3.51
N SER A 28 -2.56 -9.98 -3.21
CA SER A 28 -1.80 -10.05 -1.96
C SER A 28 -0.82 -8.89 -1.78
N ALA A 29 -0.18 -8.43 -2.86
CA ALA A 29 0.73 -7.28 -2.83
C ALA A 29 -0.02 -5.98 -2.48
N TYR A 30 -1.19 -5.73 -3.08
CA TYR A 30 -2.02 -4.56 -2.77
C TYR A 30 -2.55 -4.59 -1.33
N ARG A 31 -2.99 -5.76 -0.83
CA ARG A 31 -3.38 -5.94 0.58
C ARG A 31 -2.21 -5.66 1.53
N LYS A 32 -1.01 -6.15 1.20
CA LYS A 32 0.20 -5.91 2.00
C LYS A 32 0.57 -4.43 2.03
N ALA A 33 0.56 -3.76 0.88
CA ALA A 33 0.83 -2.33 0.79
C ALA A 33 -0.17 -1.52 1.64
N SER A 34 -1.46 -1.85 1.58
CA SER A 34 -2.49 -1.23 2.42
C SER A 34 -2.15 -1.33 3.91
N ARG A 35 -1.86 -2.55 4.39
CA ARG A 35 -1.51 -2.78 5.79
C ARG A 35 -0.26 -2.00 6.21
N VAL A 36 0.79 -2.05 5.40
CA VAL A 36 2.05 -1.35 5.67
C VAL A 36 1.84 0.16 5.78
N LEU A 37 1.05 0.75 4.89
CA LEU A 37 0.72 2.17 4.93
C LEU A 37 -0.15 2.53 6.15
N GLY A 38 -1.08 1.66 6.54
CA GLY A 38 -1.92 1.86 7.72
C GLY A 38 -1.14 1.79 9.04
N ASP A 39 -0.13 0.92 9.10
CA ASP A 39 0.73 0.71 10.28
C ASP A 39 1.90 1.71 10.34
N LEU A 40 2.10 2.51 9.28
CA LEU A 40 3.22 3.45 9.19
C LEU A 40 3.04 4.65 10.12
N THR A 41 3.97 4.81 11.06
CA THR A 41 3.97 5.91 12.04
C THR A 41 4.46 7.24 11.47
N GLN A 42 5.39 7.19 10.51
CA GLN A 42 5.91 8.36 9.79
C GLN A 42 5.01 8.71 8.60
N ASP A 43 4.88 9.99 8.23
CA ASP A 43 4.09 10.35 7.04
C ASP A 43 4.77 9.83 5.77
N ILE A 44 4.02 9.09 4.96
CA ILE A 44 4.47 8.52 3.69
C ILE A 44 4.93 9.60 2.71
N GLN A 45 4.38 10.82 2.81
CA GLN A 45 4.81 11.93 1.98
C GLN A 45 6.25 12.34 2.31
N GLU A 46 6.64 12.37 3.58
CA GLU A 46 8.01 12.68 3.99
C GLU A 46 9.00 11.62 3.49
N ILE A 47 8.61 10.34 3.55
CA ILE A 47 9.41 9.22 3.02
C ILE A 47 9.53 9.31 1.49
N ALA A 48 8.47 9.77 0.81
CA ALA A 48 8.50 10.00 -0.63
C ALA A 48 9.46 11.13 -1.00
N GLU A 49 9.40 12.24 -0.25
CA GLU A 49 10.27 13.41 -0.45
C GLU A 49 11.74 13.08 -0.15
N SER A 50 12.03 12.17 0.77
CA SER A 50 13.39 11.69 1.05
C SER A 50 13.92 10.66 0.03
N GLY A 51 13.07 10.19 -0.89
CA GLY A 51 13.43 9.18 -1.90
C GLY A 51 13.57 7.76 -1.34
N GLU A 52 13.01 7.49 -0.16
CA GLU A 52 13.21 6.23 0.57
C GLU A 52 12.02 5.26 0.51
N LEU A 53 11.06 5.48 -0.39
CA LEU A 53 9.85 4.63 -0.51
C LEU A 53 10.17 3.14 -0.64
N LYS A 54 11.22 2.78 -1.38
CA LYS A 54 11.65 1.38 -1.58
C LYS A 54 12.27 0.75 -0.33
N LYS A 55 12.59 1.55 0.70
CA LYS A 55 13.05 1.05 2.00
C LYS A 55 11.88 0.66 2.91
N VAL A 56 10.65 1.05 2.58
CA VAL A 56 9.46 0.69 3.35
C VAL A 56 9.16 -0.81 3.16
N PRO A 57 9.22 -1.63 4.22
CA PRO A 57 9.04 -3.08 4.09
C PRO A 57 7.69 -3.44 3.48
N GLY A 58 7.69 -4.13 2.34
CA GLY A 58 6.47 -4.52 1.63
C GLY A 58 6.02 -3.55 0.55
N ILE A 59 6.74 -2.45 0.32
CA ILE A 59 6.65 -1.57 -0.85
C ILE A 59 7.89 -1.83 -1.73
N GLY A 60 7.71 -2.10 -3.03
CA GLY A 60 8.80 -2.48 -3.94
C GLY A 60 8.50 -2.18 -5.40
#